data_AF-A0A7X9DEJ7-F1
#
_entry.id   AF-A0A7X9DEJ7-F1
#
_cell.length_a   1.000
_cell.length_b   1.000
_cell.length_c   1.000
_cell.angle_alpha   90.00
_cell.angle_beta   90.00
_cell.angle_gamma   90.00
#
_symmetry.space_group_name_H-M   'P 1'
#
loop_
_entity.id
_entity.type
_entity.pdbx_description
1 polymer ?
#
loop_
_entity_poly.entity_id
_entity_poly.type
_entity_poly.pdbx_seq_one_letter_code
_entity_poly.pdbx_strand_id
1 'polypeptide(L)'
;KIYFVKVDSFEKEALIADTIAQQYDKKFSIGVLYRNNWQGTFLQSRMNTDDNVKFMTIHGAKGLEFDVIILCGVKDRLLPDPYTDIEEERRLMYVALTRAKNCLHILYHPAYSNPKPQFIEECESYV
;
A
#
# COMPACT_ATOMS: atom_id res chain seq x y z
N LYS A 1 -7.83 0.61 11.91
CA LYS A 1 -8.69 1.46 11.04
C LYS A 1 -8.15 1.39 9.62
N ILE A 2 -9.03 1.27 8.61
CA ILE A 2 -8.64 1.17 7.20
C ILE A 2 -9.12 2.43 6.48
N TYR A 3 -8.24 3.03 5.69
CA TYR A 3 -8.48 4.23 4.90
C TYR A 3 -8.20 3.93 3.43
N PHE A 4 -9.20 4.12 2.58
CA PHE A 4 -9.06 3.95 1.13
C PHE A 4 -8.82 5.31 0.49
N VAL A 5 -7.67 5.48 -0.17
CA VAL A 5 -7.24 6.75 -0.74
C VAL A 5 -7.08 6.60 -2.25
N LYS A 6 -7.95 7.26 -3.00
CA LYS A 6 -7.88 7.29 -4.46
C LYS A 6 -6.71 8.19 -4.91
N VAL A 7 -5.89 7.70 -5.83
CA VAL A 7 -4.76 8.43 -6.40
C VAL A 7 -4.78 8.35 -7.93
N ASP A 8 -4.61 9.49 -8.61
CA ASP A 8 -4.76 9.55 -10.08
C ASP A 8 -3.43 9.38 -10.84
N SER A 9 -2.29 9.34 -10.14
CA SER A 9 -0.96 9.13 -10.73
C SER A 9 0.04 8.62 -9.69
N PHE A 10 1.13 8.00 -10.14
CA PHE A 10 2.21 7.56 -9.25
C PHE A 10 2.89 8.74 -8.54
N GLU A 11 3.05 9.89 -9.20
CA GLU A 11 3.60 11.09 -8.55
C GLU A 11 2.70 11.60 -7.41
N LYS A 12 1.37 11.63 -7.63
CA LYS A 12 0.42 11.96 -6.56
C LYS A 12 0.44 10.93 -5.44
N GLU A 13 0.56 9.64 -5.78
CA GLU A 13 0.68 8.56 -4.79
C GLU A 13 1.87 8.76 -3.87
N ALA A 14 3.05 9.05 -4.42
CA ALA A 14 4.24 9.29 -3.61
C ALA A 14 4.07 10.51 -2.68
N LEU A 15 3.53 11.62 -3.20
CA LEU A 15 3.25 12.82 -2.40
C LEU A 15 2.27 12.55 -1.26
N ILE A 16 1.20 11.80 -1.54
CA ILE A 16 0.18 11.46 -0.54
C ILE A 16 0.76 10.49 0.49
N ALA A 17 1.53 9.49 0.07
CA ALA A 17 2.20 8.56 0.98
C ALA A 17 3.18 9.32 1.92
N ASP A 18 3.94 10.28 1.38
CA ASP A 18 4.83 11.14 2.16
C ASP A 18 4.06 11.99 3.17
N THR A 19 2.98 12.62 2.71
CA THR A 19 2.10 13.44 3.56
C THR A 19 1.50 12.61 4.69
N ILE A 20 1.02 11.40 4.39
CA ILE A 20 0.47 10.48 5.39
C ILE A 20 1.55 10.09 6.40
N ALA A 21 2.77 9.77 5.94
CA ALA A 21 3.87 9.38 6.83
C ALA A 21 4.23 10.52 7.80
N GLN A 22 4.31 11.77 7.30
CA GLN A 22 4.66 12.95 8.09
C GLN A 22 3.58 13.36 9.11
N GLN A 23 2.33 12.89 8.96
CA GLN A 23 1.26 13.17 9.93
C GLN A 23 1.41 12.39 11.24
N TYR A 24 2.19 11.31 11.24
CA TYR A 24 2.40 10.50 12.43
C TYR A 24 3.63 10.93 13.21
N ASP A 25 3.51 10.91 14.54
CA ASP A 25 4.64 11.15 15.44
C ASP A 25 5.75 10.11 15.22
N LYS A 26 7.02 10.53 15.36
CA LYS A 26 8.21 9.69 15.13
C LYS A 26 8.27 8.42 15.98
N LYS A 27 7.50 8.34 17.08
CA LYS A 27 7.39 7.12 17.89
C LYS A 27 6.64 5.98 17.20
N PHE A 28 5.82 6.28 16.19
CA PHE A 28 5.06 5.27 15.46
C PHE A 28 5.94 4.64 14.37
N SER A 29 5.93 3.32 14.31
CA SER A 29 6.56 2.55 13.23
C SER A 29 5.69 2.58 11.98
N ILE A 30 6.27 2.96 10.84
CA ILE A 30 5.53 3.10 9.57
C ILE A 30 6.12 2.14 8.53
N GLY A 31 5.28 1.31 7.93
CA GLY A 31 5.64 0.45 6.82
C GLY A 31 5.01 0.94 5.51
N VAL A 32 5.84 1.32 4.54
CA VAL A 32 5.40 1.62 3.17
C VAL A 32 5.54 0.34 2.35
N LEU A 33 4.40 -0.26 2.00
CA LEU A 33 4.33 -1.55 1.31
C LEU A 33 3.99 -1.38 -0.17
N TYR A 34 4.60 -2.20 -1.01
CA TYR A 34 4.37 -2.22 -2.45
C TYR A 34 4.52 -3.63 -3.04
N ARG A 35 3.97 -3.88 -4.23
CA ARG A 35 4.01 -5.20 -4.86
C ARG A 35 5.38 -5.51 -5.49
N ASN A 36 5.93 -4.54 -6.23
CA ASN A 36 7.10 -4.72 -7.09
C ASN A 36 8.23 -3.75 -6.75
N ASN A 37 9.48 -4.18 -6.93
CA ASN A 37 10.67 -3.41 -6.51
C ASN A 37 10.77 -2.03 -7.15
N TRP A 38 10.34 -1.87 -8.40
CA TRP A 38 10.38 -0.57 -9.08
C TRP A 38 9.48 0.47 -8.38
N GLN A 39 8.37 0.06 -7.77
CA GLN A 39 7.51 0.94 -6.98
C GLN A 39 8.27 1.45 -5.75
N GLY A 40 9.02 0.55 -5.10
CA GLY A 40 9.89 0.91 -3.97
C GLY A 40 10.95 1.93 -4.35
N THR A 41 11.67 1.72 -5.45
CA THR A 41 12.66 2.67 -5.97
C THR A 41 12.01 4.01 -6.29
N PHE A 42 10.83 3.99 -6.93
CA PHE A 42 10.08 5.19 -7.28
C PHE A 42 9.69 5.96 -6.01
N LEU A 43 9.01 5.32 -5.06
CA LEU A 43 8.56 5.93 -3.81
C LEU A 43 9.73 6.52 -3.00
N GLN A 44 10.81 5.76 -2.80
CA GLN A 44 11.99 6.23 -2.06
C GLN A 44 12.67 7.44 -2.72
N SER A 45 12.58 7.57 -4.04
CA SER A 45 13.15 8.73 -4.75
C SER A 45 12.29 10.00 -4.69
N ARG A 46 11.03 9.91 -4.24
CA ARG A 46 10.07 11.03 -4.16
C ARG A 46 9.70 11.40 -2.73
N MET A 47 9.70 10.44 -1.81
CA MET A 47 9.31 10.66 -0.42
C MET A 47 10.50 11.16 0.39
N ASN A 48 10.26 12.12 1.28
CA ASN A 48 11.26 12.65 2.19
C ASN A 48 10.94 12.15 3.61
N THR A 49 11.32 10.91 3.87
CA THR A 49 10.90 10.18 5.05
C THR A 49 11.93 10.18 6.17
N ASP A 50 11.43 10.20 7.40
CA ASP A 50 12.21 9.97 8.62
C ASP A 50 12.64 8.49 8.78
N ASP A 51 13.60 8.24 9.69
CA ASP A 51 14.16 6.91 9.98
C ASP A 51 13.13 5.88 10.50
N ASN A 52 11.96 6.33 10.98
CA ASN A 52 10.88 5.45 11.45
C ASN A 52 10.05 4.86 10.30
N VAL A 53 10.31 5.26 9.05
CA VAL A 53 9.64 4.74 7.86
C VAL A 53 10.47 3.65 7.20
N LYS A 54 9.87 2.47 6.97
CA LYS A 54 10.50 1.36 6.27
C LYS A 54 9.78 1.04 4.97
N PHE A 55 10.55 0.96 3.89
CA PHE A 55 10.09 0.55 2.57
C PHE A 55 10.33 -0.94 2.37
N MET A 56 9.31 -1.67 1.93
CA MET A 56 9.48 -3.08 1.57
C MET A 56 8.38 -3.58 0.64
N THR A 57 8.67 -4.70 -0.03
CA THR A 57 7.62 -5.43 -0.73
C THR A 57 6.64 -6.03 0.27
N ILE A 58 5.41 -6.32 -0.17
CA ILE A 58 4.43 -7.03 0.67
C ILE A 58 4.99 -8.39 1.14
N HIS A 59 5.73 -9.08 0.27
CA HIS A 59 6.45 -10.31 0.62
C HIS A 59 7.49 -10.10 1.72
N GLY A 60 8.28 -9.03 1.61
CA GLY A 60 9.30 -8.67 2.60
C GLY A 60 8.73 -8.28 3.97
N ALA A 61 7.46 -7.90 4.03
CA ALA A 61 6.78 -7.57 5.28
C ALA A 61 6.28 -8.80 6.07
N LYS A 62 6.40 -10.02 5.52
CA LYS A 62 5.92 -11.23 6.19
C LYS A 62 6.59 -11.41 7.55
N GLY A 63 5.76 -11.51 8.60
CA GLY A 63 6.24 -11.66 9.99
C GLY A 63 6.64 -10.34 10.67
N LEU A 64 6.56 -9.21 9.96
CA LEU A 64 6.74 -7.88 10.52
C LEU A 64 5.38 -7.25 10.81
N GLU A 65 5.33 -6.29 11.74
CA GLU A 65 4.14 -5.50 12.04
C GLU A 65 4.53 -4.06 12.32
N PHE A 66 3.66 -3.13 11.96
CA PHE A 66 3.88 -1.69 12.07
C PHE A 66 2.65 -1.03 12.68
N ASP A 67 2.86 0.09 13.37
CA ASP A 67 1.74 0.88 13.89
C ASP A 67 0.87 1.40 12.74
N VAL A 68 1.51 1.81 11.65
CA VAL A 68 0.88 2.32 10.45
C VAL A 68 1.41 1.59 9.22
N ILE A 69 0.51 1.18 8.33
CA ILE A 69 0.86 0.73 6.98
C ILE A 69 0.33 1.72 5.95
N ILE A 70 1.17 2.01 4.95
CA ILE A 70 0.81 2.72 3.73
C ILE A 70 1.04 1.73 2.58
N LEU A 71 -0.04 1.11 2.10
CA LEU A 71 -0.03 0.19 0.97
C LEU A 71 -0.18 0.99 -0.33
N CYS A 72 0.88 1.03 -1.12
CA CYS A 72 0.93 1.78 -2.38
C CYS A 72 0.77 0.89 -3.61
N GLY A 73 0.24 1.48 -4.67
CA GLY A 73 0.11 0.91 -5.99
C GLY A 73 -0.90 -0.21 -6.08
N VAL A 74 -2.02 -0.10 -5.36
CA VAL A 74 -3.16 -0.99 -5.58
C VAL A 74 -3.85 -0.57 -6.87
N LYS A 75 -3.68 -1.36 -7.92
CA LYS A 75 -4.17 -1.02 -9.26
C LYS A 75 -4.45 -2.31 -10.02
N ASP A 76 -5.51 -2.30 -10.83
CA ASP A 76 -5.80 -3.41 -11.72
C ASP A 76 -4.58 -3.72 -12.61
N ARG A 77 -4.30 -5.03 -12.74
CA ARG A 77 -3.14 -5.58 -13.46
C ARG A 77 -1.77 -5.31 -12.81
N LEU A 78 -1.74 -4.74 -11.61
CA LEU A 78 -0.53 -4.59 -10.80
C LEU A 78 -0.66 -5.33 -9.46
N LEU A 79 -1.82 -5.20 -8.82
CA LEU A 79 -2.20 -5.92 -7.61
C LEU A 79 -3.74 -6.07 -7.64
N PRO A 80 -4.27 -7.22 -8.14
CA PRO A 80 -3.54 -8.44 -8.50
C PRO A 80 -2.70 -8.36 -9.77
N ASP A 81 -1.55 -9.04 -9.77
CA ASP A 81 -0.76 -9.33 -10.96
C ASP A 81 -1.50 -10.38 -11.84
N PRO A 82 -1.81 -10.08 -13.12
CA PRO A 82 -2.62 -10.95 -13.98
C PRO A 82 -1.87 -12.22 -14.41
N TYR A 83 -0.56 -12.30 -14.17
CA TYR A 83 0.27 -13.47 -14.48
C TYR A 83 0.46 -14.38 -13.27
N THR A 84 -0.05 -14.01 -12.10
CA THR A 84 0.03 -14.79 -10.86
C THR A 84 -1.34 -15.38 -10.52
N ASP A 85 -1.35 -16.53 -9.84
CA ASP A 85 -2.59 -17.12 -9.31
C ASP A 85 -3.31 -16.11 -8.40
N ILE A 86 -4.59 -15.87 -8.67
CA ILE A 86 -5.41 -14.91 -7.93
C ILE A 86 -5.51 -15.25 -6.44
N GLU A 87 -5.51 -16.53 -6.07
CA GLU A 87 -5.51 -16.96 -4.67
C GLU A 87 -4.20 -16.58 -3.97
N GLU A 88 -3.08 -16.64 -4.69
CA GLU A 88 -1.79 -16.22 -4.14
C GLU A 88 -1.71 -14.70 -3.99
N GLU A 89 -2.21 -13.94 -4.98
CA GLU A 89 -2.30 -12.49 -4.87
C GLU A 89 -3.27 -12.07 -3.75
N ARG A 90 -4.35 -12.83 -3.50
CA ARG A 90 -5.26 -12.58 -2.37
C ARG A 90 -4.58 -12.88 -1.03
N ARG A 91 -3.80 -13.96 -0.93
CA ARG A 91 -2.95 -14.21 0.26
C ARG A 91 -1.95 -13.09 0.47
N LEU A 92 -1.37 -12.56 -0.61
CA LEU A 92 -0.44 -11.45 -0.54
C LEU A 92 -1.15 -10.18 -0.04
N MET A 93 -2.34 -9.87 -0.57
CA MET A 93 -3.17 -8.78 -0.07
C MET A 93 -3.49 -8.95 1.42
N TYR A 94 -3.87 -10.16 1.85
CA TYR A 94 -4.10 -10.47 3.27
C TYR A 94 -2.85 -10.24 4.15
N VAL A 95 -1.64 -10.55 3.64
CA VAL A 95 -0.40 -10.20 4.33
C VAL A 95 -0.34 -8.69 4.56
N ALA A 96 -0.53 -7.88 3.51
CA ALA A 96 -0.52 -6.41 3.63
C ALA A 96 -1.56 -5.90 4.64
N LEU A 97 -2.80 -6.40 4.57
CA LEU A 97 -3.90 -6.00 5.46
C LEU A 97 -3.58 -6.27 6.94
N THR A 98 -2.90 -7.38 7.23
CA THR A 98 -2.57 -7.82 8.59
C THR A 98 -1.26 -7.25 9.13
N ARG A 99 -0.52 -6.43 8.37
CA ARG A 99 0.73 -5.82 8.88
C ARG A 99 0.47 -4.60 9.77
N ALA A 100 -0.72 -4.00 9.69
CA ALA A 100 -1.06 -2.79 10.42
C ALA A 100 -1.66 -3.07 11.80
N LYS A 101 -1.07 -2.51 12.86
CA LYS A 101 -1.62 -2.59 14.23
C LYS A 101 -2.74 -1.59 14.45
N ASN A 102 -2.55 -0.34 14.03
CA ASN A 102 -3.48 0.75 14.32
C ASN A 102 -4.18 1.27 13.07
N CYS A 103 -3.40 1.64 12.04
CA CYS A 103 -3.90 2.29 10.83
C CYS A 103 -3.34 1.64 9.56
N LEU A 104 -4.23 1.40 8.59
CA LEU A 104 -3.88 0.94 7.26
C LEU A 104 -4.42 1.95 6.24
N HIS A 105 -3.53 2.54 5.47
CA HIS A 105 -3.84 3.40 4.33
C HIS A 105 -3.62 2.62 3.05
N ILE A 106 -4.64 2.49 2.22
CA ILE A 106 -4.59 1.79 0.94
C ILE A 106 -4.72 2.81 -0.18
N LEU A 107 -3.63 3.08 -0.88
CA LEU A 107 -3.58 4.01 -2.00
C LEU A 107 -3.84 3.22 -3.29
N TYR A 108 -4.90 3.61 -3.99
CA TYR A 108 -5.36 2.87 -5.16
C TYR A 108 -5.61 3.75 -6.38
N HIS A 109 -5.32 3.19 -7.56
CA HIS A 109 -5.45 3.88 -8.84
C HIS A 109 -6.71 3.41 -9.56
N PRO A 110 -7.66 4.31 -9.86
CA PRO A 110 -8.82 3.97 -10.67
C PRO A 110 -8.39 3.68 -12.13
N ALA A 111 -9.14 2.82 -12.80
CA ALA A 111 -9.13 2.70 -14.25
C ALA A 111 -10.38 3.36 -14.85
N TYR A 112 -10.31 3.76 -16.12
CA TYR A 112 -11.48 4.32 -16.82
C TYR A 112 -12.66 3.34 -16.83
N SER A 113 -12.38 2.06 -17.06
CA SER A 113 -13.36 0.98 -17.06
C SER A 113 -13.73 0.49 -15.65
N ASN A 114 -12.93 0.82 -14.65
CA ASN A 114 -13.12 0.31 -13.29
C ASN A 114 -12.66 1.34 -12.24
N PRO A 115 -13.59 2.10 -11.62
CA PRO A 115 -13.23 3.14 -10.67
C PRO A 115 -12.64 2.60 -9.36
N LYS A 116 -12.84 1.31 -9.05
CA LYS A 116 -12.32 0.64 -7.85
C LYS A 116 -11.65 -0.68 -8.23
N PRO A 117 -10.32 -0.81 -8.11
CA PRO A 117 -9.63 -2.05 -8.43
C PRO A 117 -10.22 -3.25 -7.68
N GLN A 118 -10.13 -4.44 -8.26
CA GLN A 118 -10.76 -5.66 -7.72
C GLN A 118 -10.51 -5.84 -6.21
N PHE A 119 -9.26 -5.73 -5.77
CA PHE A 119 -8.92 -5.91 -4.34
C PHE A 119 -9.44 -4.80 -3.43
N ILE A 120 -9.73 -3.60 -3.96
CA ILE A 120 -10.38 -2.54 -3.19
C ILE A 120 -11.85 -2.88 -2.97
N GLU A 121 -12.54 -3.31 -4.02
CA GLU A 121 -13.94 -3.76 -3.92
C GLU A 121 -14.08 -4.96 -2.98
N GLU A 122 -13.18 -5.95 -3.10
CA GLU A 122 -13.12 -7.08 -2.17
C GLU A 122 -12.90 -6.59 -0.72
N CYS A 123 -11.90 -5.73 -0.47
CA CYS A 123 -11.63 -5.24 0.89
C CYS A 123 -12.81 -4.47 1.49
N GLU A 124 -13.44 -3.56 0.74
CA GLU A 124 -14.60 -2.80 1.21
C GLU A 124 -15.81 -3.69 1.54
N SER A 125 -15.94 -4.86 0.90
CA SER A 125 -17.05 -5.79 1.20
C SER A 125 -16.93 -6.48 2.55
N TYR A 126 -15.74 -6.48 3.16
CA TYR A 126 -15.44 -7.18 4.43
C TYR A 126 -15.23 -6.23 5.62
N VAL A 127 -15.25 -4.91 5.41
CA VAL A 127 -14.90 -3.88 6.41
C VAL A 127 -16.06 -2.94 6.63
#